data_AF-A0A3M1X4B3-F1
#
_entry.id   AF-A0A3M1X4B3-F1
#
_cell.length_a   1.000
_cell.length_b   1.000
_cell.length_c   1.000
_cell.angle_alpha   90.00
_cell.angle_beta   90.00
_cell.angle_gamma   90.00
#
_symmetry.space_group_name_H-M   'P 1'
#
loop_
_entity.id
_entity.type
_entity.pdbx_description
1 polymer ?
#
loop_
_entity_poly.entity_id
_entity_poly.type
_entity_poly.pdbx_seq_one_letter_code
_entity_poly.pdbx_strand_id
1 'polypeptide(L)'
;MALLLLLSSLSFSACYDPRKGALSPDARTELDTYADRFIDVEIKYLKASELLAQLLDEAAAIPNDAAAMEHIRKFADDNELALEKIGAAFDGWQRHVNDEDLVTFLQLLHEQPSSRKLRVLVPRFRARIAYNAAWRQEFDTLISTFMIRR
;
A
#
# COMPACT_ATOMS: atom_id res chain seq x y z
N MET A 1 2.03 52.80 33.97
CA MET A 1 2.82 51.56 33.76
C MET A 1 2.29 50.91 32.49
N ALA A 2 2.84 51.19 31.30
CA ALA A 2 4.15 50.78 30.77
C ALA A 2 4.20 49.29 30.39
N LEU A 3 3.83 49.04 29.13
CA LEU A 3 4.45 48.16 28.12
C LEU A 3 5.70 47.34 28.54
N LEU A 4 5.69 46.04 28.23
CA LEU A 4 6.85 45.13 28.01
C LEU A 4 6.29 43.87 27.30
N LEU A 5 6.13 43.84 25.98
CA LEU A 5 7.11 43.48 24.94
C LEU A 5 7.94 42.21 25.20
N LEU A 6 7.65 41.21 24.35
CA LEU A 6 8.56 40.47 23.48
C LEU A 6 9.36 39.26 24.00
N LEU A 7 9.32 38.24 23.12
CA LEU A 7 10.32 37.19 22.86
C LEU A 7 10.36 36.03 23.87
N SER A 8 10.51 34.76 23.52
CA SER A 8 10.43 33.95 22.28
C SER A 8 11.11 32.63 22.67
N SER A 9 10.48 31.48 22.41
CA SER A 9 11.22 30.26 22.02
C SER A 9 10.25 29.12 21.74
N LEU A 10 10.21 28.77 20.46
CA LEU A 10 9.67 27.55 19.90
C LEU A 10 10.14 26.31 20.67
N SER A 11 9.25 25.34 20.84
CA SER A 11 9.57 23.92 20.65
C SER A 11 8.29 23.13 20.45
N PHE A 12 8.03 22.80 19.18
CA PHE A 12 7.53 21.50 18.74
C PHE A 12 6.86 20.63 19.81
N SER A 13 5.57 20.83 20.03
CA SER A 13 4.69 19.67 20.15
C SER A 13 4.14 19.44 18.77
N ALA A 14 4.88 18.68 17.97
CA ALA A 14 4.31 18.02 16.81
C ALA A 14 3.06 17.30 17.31
N CYS A 15 1.88 17.83 16.97
CA CYS A 15 0.65 17.08 17.02
C CYS A 15 0.85 15.89 16.07
N TYR A 16 1.33 14.79 16.62
CA TYR A 16 1.34 13.50 15.96
C TYR A 16 -0.11 13.05 15.94
N ASP A 17 -0.82 13.41 14.87
CA ASP A 17 -2.16 12.91 14.61
C ASP A 17 -2.06 11.40 14.30
N PRO A 18 -2.65 10.51 15.13
CA PRO A 18 -2.52 9.07 14.96
C PRO A 18 -3.24 8.51 13.71
N ARG A 19 -3.75 9.33 12.80
CA ARG A 19 -4.60 8.89 11.68
C ARG A 19 -4.00 9.06 10.29
N LYS A 20 -2.67 9.16 10.16
CA LYS A 20 -1.99 9.12 8.85
C LYS A 20 -1.63 7.71 8.35
N GLY A 21 -2.28 6.68 8.87
CA GLY A 21 -2.00 5.29 8.50
C GLY A 21 -3.17 4.34 8.68
N ALA A 22 -4.40 4.84 8.79
CA ALA A 22 -5.61 4.03 8.74
C ALA A 22 -6.23 4.18 7.34
N LEU A 23 -6.48 3.06 6.63
CA LEU A 23 -7.26 2.98 5.42
C LEU A 23 -8.55 3.69 5.80
N SER A 24 -8.77 4.86 5.20
CA SER A 24 -10.00 5.57 5.47
C SER A 24 -11.15 4.66 5.01
N PRO A 25 -12.37 4.84 5.53
CA PRO A 25 -13.56 4.21 4.95
C PRO A 25 -13.70 4.43 3.42
N ASP A 26 -12.90 5.34 2.83
CA ASP A 26 -12.85 5.67 1.41
C ASP A 26 -11.71 4.96 0.64
N ALA A 27 -10.99 3.99 1.22
CA ALA A 27 -9.97 3.22 0.49
C ALA A 27 -10.53 2.58 -0.79
N ARG A 28 -11.80 2.13 -0.74
CA ARG A 28 -12.57 1.69 -1.90
C ARG A 28 -12.73 2.80 -2.95
N THR A 29 -13.14 3.98 -2.53
CA THR A 29 -13.31 5.16 -3.38
C THR A 29 -11.98 5.55 -4.04
N GLU A 30 -10.87 5.47 -3.31
CA GLU A 30 -9.55 5.81 -3.85
C GLU A 30 -9.11 4.80 -4.92
N LEU A 31 -9.14 3.50 -4.64
CA LEU A 31 -8.74 2.44 -5.57
C LEU A 31 -9.63 2.42 -6.83
N ASP A 32 -10.95 2.50 -6.68
CA ASP A 32 -11.89 2.58 -7.80
C ASP A 32 -11.62 3.83 -8.66
N THR A 33 -11.36 4.98 -8.02
CA THR A 33 -11.03 6.22 -8.73
C THR A 33 -9.75 6.10 -9.55
N TYR A 34 -8.72 5.43 -9.04
CA TYR A 34 -7.47 5.24 -9.78
C TYR A 34 -7.59 4.18 -10.88
N ALA A 35 -8.39 3.13 -10.65
CA ALA A 35 -8.65 2.10 -11.64
C ALA A 35 -9.29 2.69 -12.91
N ASP A 36 -10.29 3.57 -12.73
CA ASP A 36 -11.12 4.08 -13.83
C ASP A 36 -10.59 5.35 -14.53
N ARG A 37 -9.65 6.07 -13.92
CA ARG A 37 -9.05 7.25 -14.56
C ARG A 37 -8.05 6.86 -15.66
N PHE A 38 -8.03 7.64 -16.75
CA PHE A 38 -6.95 7.63 -17.75
C PHE A 38 -5.71 8.33 -17.16
N ILE A 39 -4.96 7.59 -16.35
CA ILE A 39 -3.68 7.99 -15.77
C ILE A 39 -2.63 6.95 -16.16
N ASP A 40 -1.36 7.33 -16.19
CA ASP A 40 -0.25 6.41 -16.42
C ASP A 40 -0.31 5.19 -15.50
N VAL A 41 -0.05 4.02 -16.09
CA VAL A 41 -0.09 2.73 -15.40
C VAL A 41 0.89 2.69 -14.22
N GLU A 42 2.02 3.38 -14.35
CA GLU A 42 3.00 3.54 -13.28
C GLU A 42 2.37 4.19 -12.03
N ILE A 43 1.57 5.24 -12.22
CA ILE A 43 0.89 5.93 -11.12
C ILE A 43 -0.15 5.01 -10.47
N LYS A 44 -0.90 4.25 -11.27
CA LYS A 44 -1.86 3.26 -10.74
C LYS A 44 -1.17 2.23 -9.86
N TYR A 45 -0.04 1.70 -10.31
CA TYR A 45 0.74 0.71 -9.56
C TYR A 45 1.33 1.30 -8.26
N LEU A 46 1.86 2.53 -8.32
CA LEU A 46 2.39 3.21 -7.14
C LEU A 46 1.34 3.43 -6.06
N LYS A 47 0.13 3.86 -6.46
CA LYS A 47 -0.99 4.06 -5.54
C LYS A 47 -1.49 2.75 -4.94
N ALA A 48 -1.60 1.68 -5.75
CA ALA A 48 -1.93 0.36 -5.26
C ALA A 48 -0.88 -0.16 -4.25
N SER A 49 0.41 0.10 -4.50
CA SER A 49 1.50 -0.26 -3.59
C SER A 49 1.46 0.51 -2.26
N GLU A 50 1.09 1.79 -2.28
CA GLU A 50 0.88 2.59 -1.07
C GLU A 50 -0.24 2.01 -0.20
N LEU A 51 -1.39 1.70 -0.81
CA LEU A 51 -2.54 1.14 -0.10
C LEU A 51 -2.25 -0.26 0.46
N LEU A 52 -1.53 -1.09 -0.30
CA LEU A 52 -1.10 -2.39 0.22
C LEU A 52 -0.14 -2.25 1.41
N ALA A 53 0.80 -1.29 1.35
CA ALA A 53 1.73 -1.07 2.46
C ALA A 53 0.98 -0.66 3.74
N GLN A 54 -0.06 0.17 3.58
CA GLN A 54 -0.92 0.60 4.67
C GLN A 54 -1.76 -0.56 5.23
N LEU A 55 -2.39 -1.35 4.36
CA LEU A 55 -3.14 -2.55 4.76
C LEU A 55 -2.28 -3.49 5.62
N LEU A 56 -1.02 -3.71 5.22
CA LEU A 56 -0.12 -4.61 5.94
C LEU A 56 0.34 -4.05 7.29
N ASP A 57 0.47 -2.73 7.45
CA ASP A 57 0.73 -2.15 8.77
C ASP A 57 -0.44 -2.35 9.73
N GLU A 58 -1.66 -2.11 9.25
CA GLU A 58 -2.87 -2.31 10.04
C GLU A 58 -3.03 -3.76 10.44
N ALA A 59 -2.87 -4.67 9.48
CA ALA A 59 -2.89 -6.10 9.75
C ALA A 59 -1.79 -6.50 10.74
N ALA A 60 -0.60 -5.89 10.67
CA ALA A 60 0.48 -6.12 11.62
C ALA A 60 0.17 -5.60 13.04
N ALA A 61 -0.64 -4.55 13.16
CA ALA A 61 -1.08 -4.01 14.46
C ALA A 61 -2.17 -4.86 15.14
N ILE A 62 -2.91 -5.67 14.38
CA ILE A 62 -3.92 -6.59 14.91
C ILE A 62 -3.20 -7.79 15.57
N PRO A 63 -3.33 -8.06 16.88
CA PRO A 63 -2.58 -9.14 17.53
C PRO A 63 -3.03 -10.55 17.17
N ASN A 64 -4.30 -10.73 16.79
CA ASN A 64 -4.87 -12.02 16.44
C ASN A 64 -4.71 -12.29 14.93
N ASP A 65 -4.09 -13.40 14.58
CA ASP A 65 -3.77 -13.71 13.17
C ASP A 65 -5.01 -13.94 12.31
N ALA A 66 -6.07 -14.55 12.86
CA ALA A 66 -7.33 -14.73 12.13
C ALA A 66 -8.00 -13.39 11.84
N ALA A 67 -8.02 -12.47 12.81
CA ALA A 67 -8.54 -11.12 12.62
C ALA A 67 -7.67 -10.29 11.64
N ALA A 68 -6.35 -10.47 11.67
CA ALA A 68 -5.45 -9.81 10.72
C ALA A 68 -5.68 -10.31 9.28
N MET A 69 -5.88 -11.62 9.11
CA MET A 69 -6.23 -12.21 7.81
C MET A 69 -7.62 -11.78 7.34
N GLU A 70 -8.60 -11.71 8.24
CA GLU A 70 -9.94 -11.21 7.92
C GLU A 70 -9.92 -9.75 7.45
N HIS A 71 -9.08 -8.91 8.07
CA HIS A 71 -8.87 -7.52 7.64
C HIS A 71 -8.34 -7.45 6.20
N ILE A 72 -7.34 -8.27 5.88
CA ILE A 72 -6.76 -8.35 4.54
C ILE A 72 -7.79 -8.87 3.53
N ARG A 73 -8.54 -9.92 3.88
CA ARG A 73 -9.58 -10.51 3.02
C ARG A 73 -10.66 -9.50 2.70
N LYS A 74 -11.21 -8.85 3.73
CA LYS A 74 -12.25 -7.83 3.55
C LYS A 74 -11.79 -6.71 2.64
N PHE A 75 -10.54 -6.26 2.77
CA PHE A 75 -9.99 -5.27 1.86
C PHE A 75 -9.96 -5.76 0.41
N ALA A 76 -9.53 -7.00 0.17
CA ALA A 76 -9.52 -7.55 -1.18
C ALA A 76 -10.94 -7.69 -1.75
N ASP A 77 -11.89 -8.19 -0.97
CA ASP A 77 -13.29 -8.33 -1.38
C ASP A 77 -13.93 -6.97 -1.68
N ASP A 78 -13.68 -5.96 -0.84
CA ASP A 78 -14.20 -4.60 -1.01
C ASP A 78 -13.60 -3.89 -2.24
N ASN A 79 -12.46 -4.36 -2.77
CA ASN A 79 -11.70 -3.74 -3.86
C ASN A 79 -11.49 -4.65 -5.08
N GLU A 80 -12.13 -5.82 -5.14
CA GLU A 80 -11.85 -6.87 -6.14
C GLU A 80 -11.76 -6.32 -7.57
N LEU A 81 -12.80 -5.59 -8.01
CA LEU A 81 -12.87 -5.03 -9.35
C LEU A 81 -11.77 -3.99 -9.63
N ALA A 82 -11.44 -3.15 -8.65
CA ALA A 82 -10.37 -2.16 -8.79
C ALA A 82 -9.01 -2.85 -8.95
N LEU A 83 -8.77 -3.89 -8.16
CA LEU A 83 -7.54 -4.68 -8.21
C LEU A 83 -7.40 -5.44 -9.52
N GLU A 84 -8.50 -6.01 -10.03
CA GLU A 84 -8.53 -6.64 -11.35
C GLU A 84 -8.20 -5.65 -12.47
N LYS A 85 -8.81 -4.46 -12.46
CA LYS A 85 -8.55 -3.41 -13.47
C LYS A 85 -7.10 -2.93 -13.44
N ILE A 86 -6.54 -2.72 -12.24
CA ILE A 86 -5.15 -2.29 -12.08
C ILE A 86 -4.20 -3.40 -12.53
N GLY A 87 -4.45 -4.65 -12.13
CA GLY A 87 -3.67 -5.81 -12.56
C GLY A 87 -3.69 -5.97 -14.08
N ALA A 88 -4.87 -5.90 -14.71
CA ALA A 88 -5.00 -6.01 -16.15
C ALA A 88 -4.31 -4.87 -16.92
N ALA A 89 -4.41 -3.63 -16.40
CA ALA A 89 -3.70 -2.49 -16.98
C ALA A 89 -2.17 -2.66 -16.88
N PHE A 90 -1.69 -3.17 -15.75
CA PHE A 90 -0.27 -3.43 -15.53
C PHE A 90 0.26 -4.57 -16.39
N ASP A 91 -0.44 -5.71 -16.45
CA ASP A 91 -0.11 -6.84 -17.33
C ASP A 91 -0.14 -6.44 -18.81
N GLY A 92 -1.07 -5.55 -19.18
CA GLY A 92 -1.14 -4.96 -20.51
C GLY A 92 0.09 -4.11 -20.81
N TRP A 93 0.45 -3.19 -19.91
CA TRP A 93 1.61 -2.33 -20.05
C TRP A 93 2.92 -3.13 -20.09
N GLN A 94 3.12 -4.09 -19.18
CA GLN A 94 4.33 -4.91 -19.09
C GLN A 94 4.60 -5.73 -20.36
N ARG A 95 3.56 -6.09 -21.13
CA ARG A 95 3.72 -6.80 -22.42
C ARG A 95 4.21 -5.90 -23.56
N HIS A 96 4.08 -4.58 -23.44
CA HIS A 96 4.38 -3.63 -24.52
C HIS A 96 5.46 -2.62 -24.14
N VAL A 97 5.81 -2.51 -22.85
CA VAL A 97 6.89 -1.65 -22.37
C VAL A 97 8.23 -2.18 -22.89
N ASN A 98 9.12 -1.27 -23.33
CA ASN A 98 10.48 -1.63 -23.69
C ASN A 98 11.35 -1.83 -22.43
N ASP A 99 12.54 -2.41 -22.60
CA ASP A 99 13.43 -2.71 -21.48
C ASP A 99 13.91 -1.45 -20.73
N GLU A 100 14.10 -0.33 -21.43
CA GLU A 100 14.60 0.93 -20.86
C GLU A 100 13.57 1.58 -19.93
N ASP A 101 12.32 1.68 -20.39
CA ASP A 101 11.19 2.18 -19.61
C ASP A 101 10.89 1.25 -18.44
N LEU A 102 10.98 -0.08 -18.63
CA LEU A 102 10.82 -1.04 -17.54
C LEU A 102 11.90 -0.88 -16.48
N VAL A 103 13.16 -0.70 -16.87
CA VAL A 103 14.25 -0.46 -15.92
C VAL A 103 14.04 0.86 -15.17
N THR A 104 13.63 1.92 -15.86
CA THR A 104 13.31 3.22 -15.26
C THR A 104 12.20 3.10 -14.23
N PHE A 105 11.11 2.40 -14.58
CA PHE A 105 10.01 2.15 -13.67
C PHE A 105 10.43 1.31 -12.45
N LEU A 106 11.26 0.28 -12.64
CA LEU A 106 11.79 -0.53 -11.53
C LEU A 106 12.71 0.28 -10.60
N GLN A 107 13.51 1.20 -11.16
CA GLN A 107 14.32 2.12 -10.37
C GLN A 107 13.43 3.07 -9.57
N LEU A 108 12.40 3.64 -10.19
CA LEU A 108 11.41 4.46 -9.51
C LEU A 108 10.79 3.66 -8.35
N LEU A 109 10.28 2.45 -8.60
CA LEU A 109 9.76 1.58 -7.55
C LEU A 109 10.78 1.29 -6.45
N HIS A 110 12.06 1.15 -6.77
CA HIS A 110 13.08 0.91 -5.77
C HIS A 110 13.21 2.08 -4.78
N GLU A 111 13.08 3.30 -5.28
CA GLU A 111 13.19 4.54 -4.50
C GLU A 111 11.93 4.87 -3.70
N GLN A 112 10.77 4.32 -4.09
CA GLN A 112 9.51 4.67 -3.45
C GLN A 112 9.42 4.17 -2.00
N PRO A 113 8.99 5.02 -1.04
CA PRO A 113 8.88 4.65 0.37
C PRO A 113 7.94 3.45 0.60
N SER A 114 6.80 3.42 -0.09
CA SER A 114 5.82 2.32 -0.01
C SER A 114 6.43 1.00 -0.46
N SER A 115 7.13 0.99 -1.58
CA SER A 115 7.84 -0.18 -2.10
C SER A 115 8.95 -0.68 -1.17
N ARG A 116 9.73 0.23 -0.57
CA ARG A 116 10.71 -0.11 0.49
C ARG A 116 10.03 -0.79 1.68
N LYS A 117 8.88 -0.27 2.09
CA LYS A 117 8.10 -0.79 3.21
C LYS A 117 7.52 -2.17 2.91
N LEU A 118 6.97 -2.37 1.72
CA LEU A 118 6.45 -3.67 1.27
C LEU A 118 7.52 -4.77 1.27
N ARG A 119 8.76 -4.45 0.88
CA ARG A 119 9.90 -5.38 0.96
C ARG A 119 10.17 -5.89 2.39
N VAL A 120 9.75 -5.14 3.41
CA VAL A 120 9.89 -5.53 4.83
C VAL A 120 8.60 -6.18 5.35
N LEU A 121 7.45 -5.58 5.05
CA LEU A 121 6.16 -6.02 5.57
C LEU A 121 5.71 -7.36 5.01
N VAL A 122 5.86 -7.60 3.69
CA VAL A 122 5.39 -8.83 3.04
C VAL A 122 6.09 -10.06 3.63
N PRO A 123 7.44 -10.15 3.71
CA PRO A 123 8.09 -11.30 4.33
C PRO A 123 7.75 -11.46 5.81
N ARG A 124 7.64 -10.34 6.54
CA ARG A 124 7.30 -10.36 7.97
C ARG A 124 5.91 -10.91 8.23
N PHE A 125 4.91 -10.46 7.46
CA PHE A 125 3.54 -10.93 7.58
C PHE A 125 3.42 -12.38 7.12
N ARG A 126 4.10 -12.76 6.05
CA ARG A 126 4.18 -14.16 5.59
C ARG A 126 4.77 -15.10 6.65
N ALA A 127 5.80 -14.65 7.36
CA ALA A 127 6.40 -15.40 8.47
C ALA A 127 5.45 -15.53 9.66
N ARG A 128 4.66 -14.49 9.95
CA ARG A 128 3.65 -14.50 11.02
C ARG A 128 2.61 -15.58 10.81
N ILE A 129 2.08 -15.71 9.59
CA ILE A 129 1.06 -16.73 9.25
C ILE A 129 1.65 -18.07 8.81
N ALA A 130 2.96 -18.30 9.00
CA ALA A 130 3.68 -19.39 8.34
C ALA A 130 3.16 -20.80 8.67
N TYR A 131 2.58 -20.97 9.86
CA TYR A 131 2.08 -22.25 10.34
C TYR A 131 0.69 -22.61 9.81
N ASN A 132 0.00 -21.68 9.14
CA ASN A 132 -1.29 -21.93 8.51
C ASN A 132 -1.14 -21.93 6.98
N ALA A 133 -1.19 -23.11 6.37
CA ALA A 133 -1.01 -23.27 4.93
C ALA A 133 -2.08 -22.56 4.10
N ALA A 134 -3.34 -22.57 4.55
CA ALA A 134 -4.43 -21.90 3.86
C ALA A 134 -4.23 -20.38 3.86
N TRP A 135 -3.87 -19.80 5.02
CA TRP A 135 -3.61 -18.36 5.10
C TRP A 135 -2.41 -17.92 4.28
N ARG A 136 -1.33 -18.72 4.23
CA ARG A 136 -0.21 -18.43 3.35
C ARG A 136 -0.62 -18.39 1.88
N GLN A 137 -1.36 -19.41 1.42
CA GLN A 137 -1.80 -19.48 0.04
C GLN A 137 -2.71 -18.31 -0.32
N GLU A 138 -3.65 -17.98 0.56
CA GLU A 138 -4.55 -16.84 0.39
C GLU A 138 -3.79 -15.52 0.33
N PHE A 139 -2.88 -15.29 1.28
CA PHE A 139 -2.04 -14.10 1.30
C PHE A 139 -1.18 -13.99 0.05
N ASP A 140 -0.52 -15.07 -0.37
CA ASP A 140 0.32 -15.09 -1.57
C ASP A 140 -0.50 -14.80 -2.83
N THR A 141 -1.72 -15.34 -2.91
CA THR A 141 -2.64 -15.07 -4.03
C THR A 141 -2.98 -13.58 -4.09
N LEU A 142 -3.32 -12.98 -2.95
CA LEU A 142 -3.69 -11.57 -2.85
C LEU A 142 -2.50 -10.65 -3.20
N ILE A 143 -1.33 -10.91 -2.60
CA ILE A 143 -0.11 -10.13 -2.86
C ILE A 143 0.35 -10.26 -4.31
N SER A 144 0.13 -11.42 -4.95
CA SER A 144 0.52 -11.63 -6.34
C SER A 144 -0.25 -10.74 -7.33
N THR A 145 -1.38 -10.16 -6.94
CA THR A 145 -2.11 -9.15 -7.72
C THR A 145 -1.40 -7.79 -7.72
N PHE A 146 -0.57 -7.54 -6.70
CA PHE A 146 0.15 -6.27 -6.50
C PHE A 146 1.66 -6.38 -6.78
N MET A 147 2.17 -7.56 -7.14
CA MET A 147 3.60 -7.76 -7.40
C MET A 147 3.86 -8.01 -8.87
N ILE A 148 4.89 -7.36 -9.40
CA ILE A 148 5.44 -7.62 -10.73
C ILE A 148 5.82 -9.10 -10.82
N ARG A 149 5.16 -9.83 -11.72
CA ARG A 149 5.51 -11.22 -12.05
C ARG A 149 6.48 -11.19 -13.24
N ARG A 150 7.65 -11.80 -13.07
CA ARG A 150 8.56 -12.14 -14.17
C ARG A 150 8.41 -13.62 -14.50
#